data_AF-A0A4P7B1H6-F1
#
_entry.id   AF-A0A4P7B1H6-F1
#
_cell.length_a   1.000
_cell.length_b   1.000
_cell.length_c   1.000
_cell.angle_alpha   90.00
_cell.angle_beta   90.00
_cell.angle_gamma   90.00
#
_symmetry.space_group_name_H-M   'P 1'
#
loop_
_entity.id
_entity.type
_entity.pdbx_description
1 polymer ?
#
loop_
_entity_poly.entity_id
_entity_poly.type
_entity_poly.pdbx_seq_one_letter_code
_entity_poly.pdbx_strand_id
1 'polypeptide(L)'
;MHINPDHYLETVSGRVFTSERNQMAWEKCFHDLENEIINNSSVQIVYVLIGCQAAGKSTWADEKIKEEPYNIIFDAILVKKEERAPILEIARFHNIECVAVMFKTPLSICLERNNNRTLDTKVDEQALKNVFAAIESPTLDEGFTSIIFV
;
A
#
# COMPACT_ATOMS: atom_id res chain seq x y z
N MET A 1 -7.63 1.03 10.32
CA MET A 1 -8.22 0.52 9.05
C MET A 1 -7.13 -0.02 8.12
N HIS A 2 -7.38 -1.08 7.35
CA HIS A 2 -6.44 -1.59 6.33
C HIS A 2 -7.04 -1.40 4.93
N ILE A 3 -6.40 -0.57 4.12
CA ILE A 3 -6.80 -0.26 2.74
C ILE A 3 -5.84 -0.98 1.79
N ASN A 4 -6.39 -1.84 0.93
CA ASN A 4 -5.64 -2.56 -0.10
C ASN A 4 -6.53 -2.70 -1.35
N PRO A 5 -6.10 -2.25 -2.54
CA PRO A 5 -6.86 -2.37 -3.79
C PRO A 5 -7.33 -3.79 -4.10
N ASP A 6 -6.53 -4.81 -3.74
CA ASP A 6 -6.87 -6.21 -3.97
C ASP A 6 -8.17 -6.61 -3.26
N HIS A 7 -8.50 -6.02 -2.10
CA HIS A 7 -9.74 -6.30 -1.36
C HIS A 7 -11.00 -5.96 -2.18
N TYR A 8 -10.90 -5.04 -3.16
CA TYR A 8 -12.02 -4.65 -4.01
C TYR A 8 -12.06 -5.40 -5.36
N LEU A 9 -11.04 -6.21 -5.65
CA LEU A 9 -10.92 -7.01 -6.88
C LEU A 9 -11.35 -8.47 -6.68
N GLU A 10 -11.56 -8.88 -5.44
CA GLU A 10 -12.08 -10.20 -5.10
C GLU A 10 -13.55 -10.34 -5.53
N THR A 11 -13.85 -11.47 -6.18
CA THR A 11 -15.22 -11.88 -6.50
C THR A 11 -15.46 -13.29 -5.97
N VAL A 12 -16.73 -13.71 -5.91
CA VAL A 12 -17.13 -15.07 -5.51
C VAL A 12 -16.45 -16.16 -6.36
N SER A 13 -16.03 -15.82 -7.58
CA SER A 13 -15.37 -16.72 -8.54
C SER A 13 -13.85 -16.52 -8.63
N GLY A 14 -13.23 -15.76 -7.71
CA GLY A 14 -11.81 -15.40 -7.74
C GLY A 14 -11.55 -13.94 -8.16
N ARG A 15 -10.27 -13.54 -8.26
CA ARG A 15 -9.90 -12.16 -8.64
C ARG A 15 -10.08 -11.94 -10.14
N VAL A 16 -10.75 -10.84 -10.51
CA VAL A 16 -10.94 -10.46 -11.92
C VAL A 16 -10.26 -9.12 -12.18
N PHE A 17 -9.15 -9.16 -12.92
CA PHE A 17 -8.38 -7.98 -13.30
C PHE A 17 -8.84 -7.46 -14.67
N THR A 18 -9.61 -6.37 -14.66
CA THR A 18 -9.83 -5.52 -15.84
C THR A 18 -9.37 -4.11 -15.51
N SER A 19 -8.98 -3.32 -16.52
CA SER A 19 -8.56 -1.93 -16.30
C SER A 19 -9.64 -1.10 -15.59
N GLU A 20 -10.90 -1.29 -15.97
CA GLU A 20 -12.07 -0.66 -15.34
C GLU A 20 -12.21 -1.05 -13.86
N ARG A 21 -12.11 -2.34 -13.54
CA ARG A 21 -12.19 -2.81 -12.15
C ARG A 21 -11.02 -2.30 -11.31
N ASN A 22 -9.83 -2.27 -11.88
CA ASN A 22 -8.65 -1.72 -11.21
C ASN A 22 -8.86 -0.23 -10.90
N GLN A 23 -9.36 0.54 -11.87
CA GLN A 23 -9.71 1.95 -11.64
C GLN A 23 -10.74 2.10 -10.53
N MET A 24 -11.84 1.34 -10.57
CA MET A 24 -12.87 1.37 -9.52
C MET A 24 -12.33 0.96 -8.14
N ALA A 25 -11.39 0.01 -8.09
CA ALA A 25 -10.75 -0.40 -6.84
C ALA A 25 -9.93 0.75 -6.23
N TRP A 26 -9.18 1.49 -7.05
CA TRP A 26 -8.44 2.67 -6.60
C TRP A 26 -9.36 3.81 -6.17
N GLU A 27 -10.42 4.09 -6.93
CA GLU A 27 -11.44 5.09 -6.55
C GLU A 27 -12.05 4.76 -5.18
N LYS A 28 -12.34 3.48 -4.92
CA LYS A 28 -12.81 3.01 -3.61
C LYS A 28 -11.75 3.16 -2.51
N CYS A 29 -10.47 2.88 -2.79
CA CYS A 29 -9.41 3.07 -1.80
C CYS A 29 -9.33 4.53 -1.34
N PHE A 30 -9.41 5.49 -2.27
CA PHE A 30 -9.37 6.91 -1.95
C PHE A 30 -10.62 7.37 -1.22
N HIS A 31 -11.79 6.89 -1.63
CA HIS A 31 -13.05 7.15 -0.94
C HIS A 31 -13.00 6.64 0.51
N ASP A 32 -12.56 5.40 0.72
CA ASP A 32 -12.48 4.77 2.02
C ASP A 32 -11.44 5.45 2.93
N LEU A 33 -10.30 5.87 2.36
CA LEU A 33 -9.30 6.67 3.06
C LEU A 33 -9.89 7.98 3.58
N GLU A 34 -10.53 8.75 2.71
CA GLU A 34 -11.11 10.04 3.07
C GLU A 34 -12.28 9.88 4.05
N ASN A 35 -13.14 8.89 3.81
CA ASN A 35 -14.29 8.60 4.67
C ASN A 35 -13.86 8.21 6.09
N GLU A 36 -12.82 7.38 6.23
CA GLU A 36 -12.30 6.99 7.54
C GLU A 36 -11.68 8.19 8.27
N ILE A 37 -10.90 9.02 7.56
CA ILE A 37 -10.32 10.25 8.12
C ILE A 37 -11.41 11.21 8.63
N ILE A 38 -12.49 11.41 7.87
CA ILE A 38 -13.57 12.33 8.23
C ILE A 38 -14.38 11.82 9.42
N ASN A 39 -14.69 10.53 9.46
CA ASN A 39 -15.66 9.99 10.41
C ASN A 39 -15.04 9.39 11.68
N ASN A 40 -13.72 9.15 11.69
CA ASN A 40 -13.02 8.61 12.83
C ASN A 40 -11.96 9.58 13.36
N SER A 41 -12.33 10.36 14.38
CA SER A 41 -11.44 11.32 15.03
C SER A 41 -10.25 10.69 15.76
N SER A 42 -10.21 9.36 15.92
CA SER A 42 -9.08 8.65 16.51
C SER A 42 -7.96 8.39 15.51
N VAL A 43 -8.21 8.55 14.21
CA VAL A 43 -7.18 8.46 13.16
C VAL A 43 -6.24 9.63 13.33
N GLN A 44 -4.94 9.35 13.47
CA GLN A 44 -3.91 10.39 13.53
C GLN A 44 -2.88 10.23 12.41
N ILE A 45 -2.65 8.98 11.98
CA ILE A 45 -1.60 8.62 11.03
C ILE A 45 -2.15 7.73 9.90
N VAL A 46 -1.73 8.03 8.68
CA VAL A 46 -1.80 7.13 7.53
C VAL A 46 -0.40 6.59 7.24
N TYR A 47 -0.20 5.28 7.43
CA TYR A 47 1.01 4.59 7.01
C TYR A 47 0.90 4.19 5.54
N VAL A 48 1.81 4.67 4.71
CA VAL A 48 1.86 4.37 3.27
C VAL A 48 2.97 3.36 3.02
N LEU A 49 2.62 2.12 2.65
CA LEU A 49 3.59 1.06 2.47
C LEU A 49 4.20 1.10 1.07
N ILE A 50 5.52 1.18 0.99
CA ILE A 50 6.27 1.35 -0.25
C ILE A 50 7.25 0.19 -0.41
N GLY A 51 6.99 -0.66 -1.39
CA GLY A 51 7.87 -1.77 -1.72
C GLY A 51 7.23 -2.73 -2.72
N CYS A 52 8.05 -3.57 -3.35
CA CYS A 52 7.58 -4.57 -4.29
C CYS A 52 6.75 -5.68 -3.63
N GLN A 53 6.18 -6.57 -4.44
CA GLN A 53 5.52 -7.78 -3.96
C GLN A 53 6.52 -8.66 -3.20
N ALA A 54 6.02 -9.38 -2.19
CA ALA A 54 6.81 -10.25 -1.31
C ALA A 54 7.89 -9.57 -0.46
N ALA A 55 7.91 -8.23 -0.41
CA ALA A 55 8.83 -7.45 0.43
C ALA A 55 8.53 -7.49 1.94
N GLY A 56 7.37 -8.03 2.36
CA GLY A 56 6.94 -8.11 3.76
C GLY A 56 5.87 -7.09 4.20
N LYS A 57 5.32 -6.31 3.26
CA LYS A 57 4.33 -5.25 3.54
C LYS A 57 3.13 -5.73 4.37
N SER A 58 2.44 -6.77 3.92
CA SER A 58 1.23 -7.25 4.61
C SER A 58 1.52 -7.83 5.99
N THR A 59 2.69 -8.48 6.19
CA THR A 59 3.12 -8.92 7.53
C THR A 59 3.31 -7.73 8.47
N TRP A 60 3.99 -6.67 8.01
CA TRP A 60 4.16 -5.45 8.79
C TRP A 60 2.80 -4.77 9.07
N ALA A 61 1.90 -4.77 8.09
CA ALA A 61 0.55 -4.23 8.25
C ALA A 61 -0.22 -4.96 9.37
N ASP A 62 -0.21 -6.29 9.36
CA ASP A 62 -0.91 -7.13 10.35
C ASP A 62 -0.39 -6.91 11.78
N GLU A 63 0.92 -6.73 11.93
CA GLU A 63 1.54 -6.40 13.21
C GLU A 63 1.14 -4.99 13.64
N LYS A 64 1.26 -4.01 12.74
CA LYS A 64 1.00 -2.61 13.06
C LYS A 64 -0.47 -2.33 13.39
N ILE A 65 -1.43 -3.02 12.75
CA ILE A 65 -2.86 -2.93 13.09
C ILE A 65 -3.13 -3.40 14.52
N LYS A 66 -2.39 -4.40 15.02
CA LYS A 66 -2.55 -4.87 16.40
C LYS A 66 -1.98 -3.87 17.41
N GLU A 67 -0.88 -3.21 17.06
CA GLU A 67 -0.24 -2.18 17.89
C GLU A 67 -1.02 -0.86 17.90
N GLU A 68 -1.48 -0.41 16.74
CA GLU A 68 -2.11 0.89 16.51
C GLU A 68 -3.43 0.73 15.72
N PRO A 69 -4.49 0.19 16.35
CA PRO A 69 -5.72 -0.20 15.65
C PRO A 69 -6.52 0.96 15.05
N TYR A 70 -6.29 2.19 15.54
CA TYR A 70 -7.01 3.39 15.11
C TYR A 70 -6.41 4.03 13.86
N ASN A 71 -5.15 3.74 13.53
CA ASN A 71 -4.49 4.35 12.39
C ASN A 71 -4.81 3.61 11.08
N ILE A 72 -4.54 4.27 9.96
CA ILE A 72 -4.80 3.72 8.63
C ILE A 72 -3.50 3.14 8.07
N ILE A 73 -3.60 1.94 7.48
CA ILE A 73 -2.51 1.35 6.70
C ILE A 73 -2.97 1.25 5.25
N PHE A 74 -2.23 1.92 4.37
CA PHE A 74 -2.44 1.87 2.92
C PHE A 74 -1.41 0.91 2.31
N ASP A 75 -1.82 -0.34 2.07
CA ASP A 75 -1.00 -1.43 1.54
C ASP A 75 -1.31 -1.65 0.05
N ALA A 76 -0.46 -1.09 -0.81
CA ALA A 76 -0.59 -1.24 -2.26
C ALA A 76 0.80 -1.22 -2.94
N ILE A 77 0.83 -1.35 -4.26
CA ILE A 77 2.04 -1.16 -5.06
C ILE A 77 2.18 0.34 -5.36
N LEU A 78 2.82 1.08 -4.43
CA LEU A 78 2.98 2.55 -4.45
C LEU A 78 4.44 2.96 -4.70
N VAL A 79 5.04 2.38 -5.72
CA VAL A 79 6.49 2.45 -5.95
C VAL A 79 6.92 3.76 -6.58
N LYS A 80 6.02 4.51 -7.23
CA LYS A 80 6.29 5.82 -7.81
C LYS A 80 5.72 6.97 -7.00
N LYS A 81 6.32 8.15 -7.10
CA LYS A 81 5.87 9.38 -6.45
C LYS A 81 4.45 9.76 -6.86
N GLU A 82 4.14 9.67 -8.16
CA GLU A 82 2.82 10.04 -8.67
C GLU A 82 1.70 9.13 -8.15
N GLU A 83 2.02 7.87 -7.82
CA GLU A 83 1.07 6.91 -7.24
C GLU A 83 0.72 7.28 -5.79
N ARG A 84 1.63 7.97 -5.08
CA ARG A 84 1.47 8.36 -3.67
C ARG A 84 0.79 9.73 -3.51
N ALA A 85 0.93 10.61 -4.51
CA ALA A 85 0.39 11.97 -4.48
C ALA A 85 -1.09 12.07 -4.04
N PRO A 86 -2.03 11.25 -4.55
CA PRO A 86 -3.43 11.35 -4.14
C PRO A 86 -3.65 11.07 -2.64
N ILE A 87 -2.92 10.10 -2.08
CA ILE A 87 -2.99 9.74 -0.66
C ILE A 87 -2.49 10.90 0.20
N LEU A 88 -1.35 11.48 -0.20
CA LEU A 88 -0.73 12.61 0.47
C LEU A 88 -1.60 13.87 0.41
N GLU A 89 -2.27 14.10 -0.73
CA GLU A 89 -3.18 15.23 -0.90
C GLU A 89 -4.40 15.12 0.02
N ILE A 90 -5.03 13.94 0.10
CA ILE A 90 -6.18 13.68 0.99
C ILE A 90 -5.76 13.89 2.45
N ALA A 91 -4.66 13.26 2.88
CA ALA A 91 -4.18 13.40 4.27
C ALA A 91 -3.85 14.85 4.61
N ARG A 92 -3.14 15.56 3.73
CA ARG A 92 -2.80 16.98 3.90
C ARG A 92 -4.04 17.87 4.01
N PHE A 93 -5.05 17.64 3.17
CA PHE A 93 -6.30 18.43 3.19
C PHE A 93 -7.01 18.33 4.54
N HIS A 94 -6.98 17.15 5.17
CA HIS A 94 -7.61 16.88 6.46
C HIS A 94 -6.66 17.01 7.66
N ASN A 95 -5.42 17.48 7.47
CA ASN A 95 -4.39 17.62 8.51
C ASN A 95 -4.04 16.30 9.23
N ILE A 96 -4.04 15.18 8.50
CA ILE A 96 -3.60 13.88 9.00
C ILE A 96 -2.13 13.66 8.66
N GLU A 97 -1.37 13.08 9.58
CA GLU A 97 0.03 12.74 9.33
C GLU A 97 0.15 11.59 8.35
N CYS A 98 1.10 11.70 7.41
CA CYS A 98 1.45 10.63 6.50
C CYS A 98 2.87 10.12 6.79
N VAL A 99 3.01 8.82 7.02
CA VAL A 99 4.31 8.17 7.28
C VAL A 99 4.61 7.19 6.16
N ALA A 100 5.73 7.38 5.47
CA ALA A 100 6.21 6.42 4.48
C ALA A 100 6.88 5.24 5.17
N VAL A 101 6.52 4.01 4.79
CA VAL A 101 7.19 2.78 5.25
C VAL A 101 7.86 2.14 4.05
N MET A 102 9.17 2.34 3.91
CA MET A 102 9.95 1.83 2.78
C MET A 102 10.58 0.48 3.10
N PHE A 103 10.16 -0.54 2.38
CA PHE A 103 10.69 -1.89 2.49
C PHE A 103 11.90 -2.06 1.58
N LYS A 104 13.06 -2.32 2.18
CA LYS A 104 14.36 -2.47 1.51
C LYS A 104 14.77 -3.94 1.31
N THR A 105 13.81 -4.87 1.42
CA THR A 105 14.05 -6.29 1.18
C THR A 105 14.69 -6.50 -0.21
N PRO A 106 15.86 -7.18 -0.30
CA PRO A 106 16.52 -7.47 -1.57
C PRO A 106 15.64 -8.22 -2.55
N LEU A 107 15.77 -7.90 -3.86
CA LEU A 107 15.02 -8.55 -4.93
C LEU A 107 15.12 -10.08 -4.89
N SER A 108 16.30 -10.64 -4.59
CA SER A 108 16.49 -12.09 -4.48
C SER A 108 15.57 -12.73 -3.44
N ILE A 109 15.42 -12.09 -2.28
CA ILE A 109 14.54 -12.55 -1.20
C ILE A 109 13.08 -12.39 -1.61
N CYS A 110 12.71 -11.29 -2.28
CA CYS A 110 11.35 -11.11 -2.79
C CYS A 110 10.98 -12.19 -3.81
N LEU A 111 11.90 -12.55 -4.72
CA LEU A 111 11.72 -13.62 -5.69
C LEU A 111 11.56 -14.99 -5.03
N GLU A 112 12.41 -15.31 -4.05
CA GLU A 112 12.31 -16.56 -3.28
C GLU A 112 10.97 -16.66 -2.55
N ARG A 113 10.57 -15.60 -1.84
CA ARG A 113 9.28 -15.53 -1.14
C ARG A 113 8.11 -15.64 -2.11
N ASN A 114 8.17 -14.99 -3.27
CA ASN A 114 7.13 -15.09 -4.30
C ASN A 114 7.02 -16.52 -4.86
N ASN A 115 8.14 -17.25 -4.98
CA ASN A 115 8.11 -18.63 -5.42
C ASN A 115 7.40 -19.58 -4.46
N ASN A 116 7.40 -19.26 -3.16
CA ASN A 116 6.72 -20.02 -2.10
C ASN A 116 5.27 -19.59 -1.85
N ARG A 117 4.74 -18.60 -2.60
CA ARG A 117 3.34 -18.16 -2.49
C ARG A 117 2.38 -19.19 -3.10
N THR A 118 1.14 -19.18 -2.62
CA THR A 118 0.03 -19.90 -3.23
C THR A 118 -0.21 -19.39 -4.65
N LEU A 119 -0.75 -20.23 -5.54
CA LEU A 119 -0.91 -19.91 -6.97
C LEU A 119 -1.74 -18.65 -7.22
N ASP A 120 -2.68 -18.33 -6.35
CA ASP A 120 -3.55 -17.15 -6.41
C ASP A 120 -2.87 -15.84 -5.99
N THR A 121 -1.78 -15.91 -5.21
CA THR A 121 -1.03 -14.73 -4.72
C THR A 121 0.39 -14.63 -5.29
N LYS A 122 0.85 -15.66 -5.98
CA LYS A 122 2.09 -15.68 -6.74
C LYS A 122 1.95 -14.76 -7.95
N VAL A 123 2.87 -13.82 -8.05
CA VAL A 123 2.93 -12.89 -9.20
C VAL A 123 3.95 -13.38 -10.22
N ASP A 124 3.79 -12.93 -11.47
CA ASP A 124 4.80 -13.13 -12.51
C ASP A 124 6.15 -12.55 -12.08
N GLU A 125 7.22 -13.30 -12.34
CA GLU A 125 8.58 -12.92 -11.93
C GLU A 125 9.04 -11.63 -12.63
N GLN A 126 8.75 -11.48 -13.93
CA GLN A 126 9.14 -10.29 -14.67
C GLN A 126 8.36 -9.06 -14.19
N ALA A 127 7.07 -9.23 -13.90
CA ALA A 127 6.26 -8.18 -13.29
C ALA A 127 6.83 -7.71 -11.93
N LEU A 128 7.24 -8.65 -11.06
CA LEU A 128 7.88 -8.31 -9.78
C LEU A 128 9.19 -7.55 -9.99
N LYS A 129 10.05 -8.02 -10.90
CA LYS A 129 11.30 -7.32 -11.26
C LYS A 129 11.04 -5.90 -11.76
N ASN A 130 10.03 -5.71 -12.60
CA ASN A 130 9.64 -4.40 -13.12
C ASN A 130 9.20 -3.47 -11.98
N VAL A 131 8.37 -3.96 -11.05
CA VAL A 131 7.94 -3.19 -9.88
C VAL A 131 9.11 -2.84 -8.96
N PHE A 132 10.03 -3.79 -8.72
CA PHE A 132 11.24 -3.53 -7.92
C PHE A 132 12.12 -2.44 -8.54
N ALA A 133 12.32 -2.49 -9.86
CA ALA A 133 13.12 -1.50 -10.58
C ALA A 133 12.46 -0.11 -10.61
N ALA A 134 11.13 -0.05 -10.49
CA ALA A 134 10.36 1.20 -10.48
C ALA A 134 10.27 1.87 -9.10
N ILE A 135 10.92 1.32 -8.05
CA ILE A 135 10.87 1.90 -6.71
C ILE A 135 11.63 3.23 -6.67
N GLU A 136 10.87 4.29 -6.48
CA GLU A 136 11.36 5.62 -6.15
C GLU A 136 11.35 5.77 -4.62
N SER A 137 12.51 6.15 -4.06
CA SER A 137 12.60 6.37 -2.61
C SER A 137 11.66 7.50 -2.20
N PRO A 138 10.89 7.33 -1.10
CA PRO A 138 10.07 8.41 -0.57
C PRO A 138 10.96 9.55 -0.06
N THR A 139 10.43 10.76 -0.14
CA THR A 139 11.07 12.00 0.30
C THR A 139 10.10 12.84 1.11
N LEU A 140 10.60 13.62 2.07
CA LEU A 140 9.75 14.52 2.86
C LEU A 140 9.09 15.60 1.97
N ASP A 141 9.72 15.97 0.85
CA ASP A 141 9.20 16.93 -0.13
C ASP A 141 7.89 16.47 -0.79
N GLU A 142 7.57 15.17 -0.75
CA GLU A 142 6.26 14.67 -1.21
C GLU A 142 5.11 15.05 -0.27
N GLY A 143 5.43 15.39 0.99
CA GLY A 143 4.45 15.66 2.04
C GLY A 143 4.38 14.60 3.13
N PHE A 144 5.34 13.68 3.20
CA PHE A 144 5.47 12.75 4.33
C PHE A 144 6.00 13.48 5.58
N THR A 145 5.39 13.20 6.74
CA THR A 145 5.85 13.68 8.05
C THR A 145 7.13 12.97 8.47
N SER A 146 7.23 11.66 8.20
CA SER A 146 8.43 10.88 8.47
C SER A 146 8.54 9.66 7.54
N ILE A 147 9.73 9.04 7.55
CA ILE A 147 10.05 7.86 6.73
C ILE A 147 10.64 6.79 7.64
N ILE A 148 10.06 5.60 7.60
CA ILE A 148 10.51 4.39 8.28
C ILE A 148 11.14 3.47 7.24
N PHE A 149 12.27 2.85 7.58
CA PHE A 149 12.92 1.83 6.76
C PHE A 149 12.78 0.46 7.41
N VAL A 150 12.31 -0.51 6.63
CA VAL A 150 12.09 -1.90 7.04
C VAL A 150 12.91 -2.84 6.16
#